data_AF-A0A7X8E4Z9-F1
#
_entry.id   AF-A0A7X8E4Z9-F1
#
_cell.length_a   1.000
_cell.length_b   1.000
_cell.length_c   1.000
_cell.angle_alpha   90.00
_cell.angle_beta   90.00
_cell.angle_gamma   90.00
#
_symmetry.space_group_name_H-M   'P 1'
#
loop_
_entity.id
_entity.type
_entity.pdbx_description
1 polymer ?
#
loop_
_entity_poly.entity_id
_entity_poly.type
_entity_poly.pdbx_seq_one_letter_code
_entity_poly.pdbx_strand_id
1 'polypeptide(L)'
;GTLLSGKFVKGEEIETFPKEKLGRIRSLQVHDEDTEVAYAGQRVAINIAGLKKGEIDRGDVIAPRNSMKKTLMLDVKLKLIEDINRTIENRTRLRLYIGTKEVLCRLVLLDKEVLNPGEEAFAQLRLEEEVVAKRGDKFIVRFYSPMFTIGGGEILEPNPTKKKRFDEEAIKELQIKEEGESIDIIEKIILDKSKTFPTIKEISKTTAMLEEKVREEVNNLREQNKVVLFRLTKDLYVIHMDYFSQLKKAIIEELENFHKEYPLRTGMVKEEIRSRFLRNAHSGVGEKFIDLLIEQGHIEQDMENIRIKGFKVEYNDLQLKIKDQIIKTYLDNGFMTPRKEELFENLEYDKNEIDQVFNSVLNRGDIVKLNEDVYIHKDHYEAGLKALKDYINENKSIRIGEYRDLLDTNRRVALGLLEYFDHLKITRRDGDKRILVGDR
;
A
#
# COMPACT_ATOMS: atom_id res chain seq x y z
N GLY A 1 -20.42 -29.04 30.14
CA GLY A 1 -20.90 -28.76 28.77
C GLY A 1 -19.96 -29.38 27.75
N THR A 2 -20.26 -29.26 26.46
CA THR A 2 -19.29 -29.60 25.41
C THR A 2 -18.41 -28.38 25.14
N LEU A 3 -17.09 -28.52 25.15
CA LEU A 3 -16.17 -27.45 24.78
C LEU A 3 -16.07 -27.38 23.25
N LEU A 4 -16.66 -26.34 22.65
CA LEU A 4 -16.76 -26.23 21.19
C LEU A 4 -15.45 -25.82 20.51
N SER A 5 -14.70 -24.91 21.14
CA SER A 5 -13.51 -24.31 20.54
C SER A 5 -12.49 -23.90 21.60
N GLY A 6 -11.21 -23.92 21.25
CA GLY A 6 -10.12 -23.45 22.13
C GLY A 6 -9.80 -24.42 23.26
N LYS A 7 -9.39 -23.84 24.39
CA LYS A 7 -9.07 -24.57 25.63
C LYS A 7 -9.51 -23.74 26.83
N PHE A 8 -9.73 -24.41 27.96
CA PHE A 8 -9.88 -23.79 29.26
C PHE A 8 -8.77 -24.26 30.19
N VAL A 9 -8.23 -23.34 30.98
CA VAL A 9 -7.23 -23.63 32.01
C VAL A 9 -7.81 -23.30 33.38
N LYS A 10 -7.50 -24.13 34.38
CA LYS A 10 -7.87 -23.87 35.77
C LYS A 10 -7.34 -22.51 36.24
N GLY A 11 -8.19 -21.76 36.94
CA GLY A 11 -7.88 -20.41 37.41
C GLY A 11 -8.24 -19.29 36.42
N GLU A 12 -8.56 -19.59 35.17
CA GLU A 12 -8.95 -18.57 34.18
C GLU A 12 -10.28 -17.89 34.55
N GLU A 13 -10.38 -16.61 34.21
CA GLU A 13 -11.62 -15.85 34.27
C GLU A 13 -12.47 -16.09 33.03
N ILE A 14 -13.76 -16.28 33.26
CA ILE A 14 -14.74 -16.58 32.22
C ILE A 14 -15.95 -15.66 32.37
N GLU A 15 -16.72 -15.57 31.30
CA GLU A 15 -17.98 -14.87 31.26
C GLU A 15 -19.07 -15.79 30.70
N THR A 16 -20.26 -15.73 31.28
CA THR A 16 -21.43 -16.41 30.74
C THR A 16 -22.19 -15.51 29.78
N PHE A 17 -22.69 -16.08 28.70
CA PHE A 17 -23.45 -15.38 27.69
C PHE A 17 -24.80 -16.06 27.46
N PRO A 18 -25.90 -15.32 27.26
CA PRO A 18 -25.97 -13.86 27.06
C PRO A 18 -26.03 -13.03 28.36
N LYS A 19 -25.98 -13.66 29.54
CA LYS A 19 -26.22 -12.99 30.84
C LYS A 19 -25.09 -12.09 31.35
N GLU A 20 -23.91 -12.15 30.73
CA GLU A 20 -22.72 -11.33 31.01
C GLU A 20 -22.30 -11.42 32.49
N LYS A 21 -22.34 -12.63 33.08
CA LYS A 21 -21.92 -12.87 34.46
C LYS A 21 -20.49 -13.40 34.49
N LEU A 22 -19.67 -12.77 35.32
CA LEU A 22 -18.27 -13.14 35.50
C LEU A 22 -18.13 -14.31 36.46
N GLY A 23 -17.17 -15.18 36.18
CA GLY A 23 -16.78 -16.26 37.06
C GLY A 23 -15.30 -16.64 36.90
N ARG A 24 -14.82 -17.52 37.77
CA ARG A 24 -13.46 -18.06 37.69
C ARG A 24 -13.46 -19.58 37.80
N ILE A 25 -12.70 -20.26 36.95
CA ILE A 25 -12.61 -21.72 36.95
C ILE A 25 -11.85 -22.19 38.20
N ARG A 26 -12.51 -22.94 39.09
CA ARG A 26 -11.91 -23.56 40.29
C ARG A 26 -11.30 -24.93 39.99
N SER A 27 -12.02 -25.74 39.22
CA SER A 27 -11.60 -27.06 38.79
C SER A 27 -12.25 -27.42 37.46
N LEU A 28 -11.56 -28.27 36.71
CA LEU A 28 -12.03 -28.85 35.45
C LEU A 28 -12.00 -30.37 35.58
N GLN A 29 -13.01 -31.02 35.03
CA GLN A 29 -13.09 -32.48 34.96
C GLN A 29 -13.44 -32.91 33.54
N VAL A 30 -12.72 -33.91 33.03
CA VAL A 30 -12.96 -34.55 31.73
C VAL A 30 -13.00 -36.05 31.96
N HIS A 31 -14.06 -36.72 31.52
CA HIS A 31 -14.27 -38.17 31.77
C HIS A 31 -14.11 -38.58 33.25
N ASP A 32 -14.70 -37.78 34.15
CA ASP A 32 -14.69 -37.98 35.62
C ASP A 32 -13.29 -37.89 36.29
N GLU A 33 -12.28 -37.39 35.56
CA GLU A 33 -10.94 -37.12 36.10
C GLU A 33 -10.64 -35.62 36.17
N ASP A 34 -10.02 -35.17 37.26
CA ASP A 34 -9.57 -33.80 37.43
C ASP A 34 -8.43 -33.48 36.45
N THR A 35 -8.53 -32.33 35.77
CA THR A 35 -7.50 -31.85 34.84
C THR A 35 -7.20 -30.36 35.06
N GLU A 36 -5.98 -29.96 34.71
CA GLU A 36 -5.57 -28.55 34.71
C GLU A 36 -5.99 -27.83 33.42
N VAL A 37 -6.13 -28.56 32.31
CA VAL A 37 -6.49 -28.02 30.98
C VAL A 37 -7.52 -28.92 30.30
N ALA A 38 -8.55 -28.30 29.71
CA ALA A 38 -9.54 -28.98 28.88
C ALA A 38 -9.51 -28.42 27.45
N TYR A 39 -9.72 -29.28 26.44
CA TYR A 39 -9.59 -28.95 25.03
C TYR A 39 -10.90 -29.11 24.25
N ALA A 40 -11.03 -28.38 23.14
CA ALA A 40 -12.18 -28.48 22.24
C ALA A 40 -12.48 -29.93 21.81
N GLY A 41 -13.76 -30.23 21.66
CA GLY A 41 -14.29 -31.57 21.37
C GLY A 41 -14.62 -32.39 22.62
N GLN A 42 -14.10 -32.02 23.79
CA GLN A 42 -14.33 -32.75 25.04
C GLN A 42 -15.63 -32.33 25.73
N ARG A 43 -16.22 -33.27 26.49
CA ARG A 43 -17.27 -32.96 27.47
C ARG A 43 -16.62 -32.62 28.79
N VAL A 44 -16.74 -31.36 29.20
CA VAL A 44 -16.03 -30.78 30.35
C VAL A 44 -17.03 -30.42 31.44
N ALA A 45 -16.78 -30.88 32.67
CA ALA A 45 -17.40 -30.34 33.86
C ALA A 45 -16.51 -29.23 34.42
N ILE A 46 -17.10 -28.05 34.66
CA ILE A 46 -16.38 -26.86 35.11
C ILE A 46 -17.00 -26.44 36.43
N ASN A 47 -16.19 -26.33 37.48
CA ASN A 47 -16.59 -25.71 38.72
C ASN A 47 -16.24 -24.23 38.67
N ILE A 48 -17.25 -23.36 38.78
CA ILE A 48 -17.08 -21.91 38.58
C ILE A 48 -17.34 -21.16 39.88
N ALA A 49 -16.33 -20.42 40.36
CA ALA A 49 -16.49 -19.44 41.42
C ALA A 49 -17.24 -18.22 40.92
N GLY A 50 -18.13 -17.65 41.75
CA GLY A 50 -18.80 -16.38 41.46
C GLY A 50 -20.15 -16.51 40.77
N LEU A 51 -20.56 -17.73 40.37
CA LEU A 51 -21.86 -17.98 39.75
C LEU A 51 -22.72 -18.93 40.60
N LYS A 52 -24.00 -18.58 40.79
CA LYS A 52 -25.00 -19.45 41.43
C LYS A 52 -25.74 -20.26 40.37
N LYS A 53 -26.27 -21.42 40.76
CA LYS A 53 -27.03 -22.32 39.87
C LYS A 53 -28.22 -21.62 39.18
N GLY A 54 -28.91 -20.69 39.86
CA GLY A 54 -30.02 -19.94 39.27
C GLY A 54 -29.62 -18.82 38.32
N GLU A 55 -28.33 -18.53 38.17
CA GLU A 55 -27.82 -17.47 37.30
C GLU A 55 -27.41 -17.98 35.91
N ILE A 56 -27.48 -19.30 35.67
CA ILE A 56 -27.09 -19.94 34.41
C ILE A 56 -28.23 -20.86 33.97
N ASP A 57 -28.64 -20.74 32.71
CA ASP A 57 -29.62 -21.63 32.10
C ASP A 57 -28.99 -22.56 31.08
N ARG A 58 -29.69 -23.64 30.75
CA ARG A 58 -29.31 -24.50 29.62
C ARG A 58 -29.37 -23.66 28.34
N GLY A 59 -28.30 -23.71 27.54
CA GLY A 59 -28.16 -22.88 26.35
C GLY A 59 -27.22 -21.70 26.53
N ASP A 60 -26.90 -21.32 27.78
CA ASP A 60 -25.89 -20.30 28.04
C ASP A 60 -24.49 -20.81 27.64
N VAL A 61 -23.69 -19.91 27.08
CA VAL A 61 -22.33 -20.18 26.59
C VAL A 61 -21.33 -19.64 27.60
N ILE A 62 -20.30 -20.41 27.91
CA ILE A 62 -19.16 -19.96 28.70
C ILE A 62 -18.01 -19.69 27.74
N ALA A 63 -17.45 -18.48 27.79
CA ALA A 63 -16.33 -18.08 26.94
C ALA A 63 -15.42 -17.08 27.68
N PRO A 64 -14.23 -16.75 27.14
CA PRO A 64 -13.41 -15.67 27.68
C PRO A 64 -14.18 -14.35 27.75
N ARG A 65 -13.80 -13.50 28.70
CA ARG A 65 -14.43 -12.19 28.88
C ARG A 65 -14.39 -11.37 27.59
N ASN A 66 -15.49 -10.68 27.29
CA ASN A 66 -15.65 -9.82 26.10
C ASN A 66 -15.46 -10.55 24.75
N SER A 67 -15.48 -11.89 24.70
CA SER A 67 -15.23 -12.62 23.45
C SER A 67 -16.49 -12.83 22.60
N MET A 68 -17.67 -12.52 23.13
CA MET A 68 -18.96 -12.73 22.48
C MET A 68 -19.83 -11.49 22.70
N LYS A 69 -20.78 -11.27 21.79
CA LYS A 69 -21.77 -10.19 21.90
C LYS A 69 -23.16 -10.79 21.77
N LYS A 70 -24.06 -10.38 22.66
CA LYS A 70 -25.46 -10.78 22.62
C LYS A 70 -26.21 -10.02 21.53
N THR A 71 -27.16 -10.70 20.90
CA THR A 71 -27.91 -10.19 19.76
C THR A 71 -29.37 -10.65 19.78
N LEU A 72 -30.23 -9.84 19.18
CA LEU A 72 -31.62 -10.18 18.85
C LEU A 72 -31.80 -10.48 17.36
N MET A 73 -30.69 -10.62 16.62
CA MET A 73 -30.71 -10.71 15.17
C MET A 73 -29.55 -11.54 14.65
N LEU A 74 -29.80 -12.38 13.64
CA LEU A 74 -28.76 -13.16 12.97
C LEU A 74 -28.99 -13.08 11.47
N ASP A 75 -27.94 -12.84 10.68
CA ASP A 75 -28.02 -13.05 9.23
C ASP A 75 -27.52 -14.47 8.93
N VAL A 76 -28.29 -15.18 8.13
CA VAL A 76 -28.14 -16.60 7.91
C VAL A 76 -28.31 -16.95 6.45
N LYS A 77 -27.69 -18.06 6.05
CA LYS A 77 -28.12 -18.81 4.87
C LYS A 77 -29.02 -19.93 5.35
N LEU A 78 -30.29 -19.90 4.93
CA LEU A 78 -31.31 -20.88 5.32
C LEU A 78 -31.62 -21.79 4.14
N LYS A 79 -31.68 -23.10 4.40
CA LYS A 79 -32.13 -24.14 3.47
C LYS A 79 -33.36 -24.86 4.02
N LEU A 80 -34.40 -25.02 3.20
CA LEU A 80 -35.52 -25.89 3.53
C LEU A 80 -35.27 -27.34 3.09
N ILE A 81 -35.84 -28.28 3.85
CA ILE A 81 -35.84 -29.70 3.48
C ILE A 81 -36.75 -29.89 2.25
N GLU A 82 -36.41 -30.83 1.37
CA GLU A 82 -37.17 -31.12 0.14
C GLU A 82 -38.55 -31.71 0.43
N ASP A 83 -38.66 -32.58 1.45
CA ASP A 83 -39.88 -33.33 1.79
C ASP A 83 -40.96 -32.52 2.55
N ILE A 84 -40.83 -31.19 2.61
CA ILE A 84 -41.84 -30.36 3.27
C ILE A 84 -42.97 -29.98 2.31
N ASN A 85 -44.21 -30.31 2.67
CA ASN A 85 -45.40 -29.95 1.86
C ASN A 85 -45.84 -28.48 2.02
N ARG A 86 -44.93 -27.56 2.39
CA ARG A 86 -45.26 -26.16 2.69
C ARG A 86 -44.15 -25.21 2.28
N THR A 87 -44.53 -24.15 1.59
CA THR A 87 -43.70 -22.97 1.34
C THR A 87 -43.66 -22.07 2.59
N ILE A 88 -42.52 -21.43 2.85
CA ILE A 88 -42.34 -20.51 3.97
C ILE A 88 -42.40 -19.07 3.48
N GLU A 89 -43.36 -18.31 3.99
CA GLU A 89 -43.52 -16.89 3.69
C GLU A 89 -42.60 -16.01 4.56
N ASN A 90 -42.33 -14.81 4.07
CA ASN A 90 -41.66 -13.78 4.85
C ASN A 90 -42.43 -13.47 6.15
N ARG A 91 -41.70 -13.19 7.23
CA ARG A 91 -42.21 -12.97 8.60
C ARG A 91 -42.85 -14.17 9.28
N THR A 92 -42.75 -15.37 8.70
CA THR A 92 -43.17 -16.60 9.38
C THR A 92 -42.46 -16.72 10.73
N ARG A 93 -43.23 -17.01 11.79
CA ARG A 93 -42.69 -17.25 13.13
C ARG A 93 -42.22 -18.70 13.24
N LEU A 94 -40.95 -18.87 13.59
CA LEU A 94 -40.25 -20.15 13.64
C LEU A 94 -39.66 -20.37 15.03
N ARG A 95 -39.30 -21.62 15.31
CA ARG A 95 -38.50 -22.00 16.47
C ARG A 95 -37.08 -22.32 15.98
N LEU A 96 -36.12 -21.49 16.40
CA LEU A 96 -34.70 -21.64 16.14
C LEU A 96 -34.06 -22.52 17.22
N TYR A 97 -33.31 -23.52 16.78
CA TYR A 97 -32.42 -24.32 17.62
C TYR A 97 -30.98 -23.94 17.28
N ILE A 98 -30.29 -23.34 18.25
CA ILE A 98 -28.91 -22.90 18.13
C ILE A 98 -28.12 -23.39 19.36
N GLY A 99 -27.07 -24.17 19.11
CA GLY A 99 -26.35 -24.87 20.17
C GLY A 99 -27.29 -25.76 21.00
N THR A 100 -27.47 -25.42 22.29
CA THR A 100 -28.40 -26.12 23.19
C THR A 100 -29.59 -25.27 23.63
N LYS A 101 -29.82 -24.12 22.97
CA LYS A 101 -30.92 -23.20 23.24
C LYS A 101 -31.99 -23.30 22.16
N GLU A 102 -33.25 -23.13 22.56
CA GLU A 102 -34.39 -22.95 21.66
C GLU A 102 -34.97 -21.54 21.83
N VAL A 103 -35.18 -20.83 20.73
CA VAL A 103 -35.65 -19.43 20.73
C VAL A 103 -36.67 -19.23 19.63
N LEU A 104 -37.72 -18.45 19.91
CA LEU A 104 -38.68 -18.06 18.89
C LEU A 104 -38.12 -16.91 18.06
N CYS A 105 -38.32 -16.96 16.74
CA CYS A 105 -37.85 -15.93 15.84
C CYS A 105 -38.85 -15.67 14.69
N ARG A 106 -38.72 -14.53 14.05
CA ARG A 106 -39.39 -14.21 12.79
C ARG A 106 -38.38 -14.22 11.66
N LEU A 107 -38.66 -15.00 10.63
CA LEU A 107 -37.86 -15.07 9.42
C LEU A 107 -38.06 -13.80 8.57
N VAL A 108 -36.98 -13.17 8.13
CA VAL A 108 -37.05 -12.10 7.12
C VAL A 108 -36.26 -12.54 5.90
N LEU A 109 -36.95 -12.87 4.81
CA LEU A 109 -36.32 -13.23 3.54
C LEU A 109 -35.77 -11.97 2.86
N LEU A 110 -34.48 -11.98 2.50
CA LEU A 110 -33.77 -10.83 1.95
C LEU A 110 -33.70 -10.85 0.43
N ASP A 111 -33.54 -12.02 -0.18
CA ASP A 111 -33.33 -12.23 -1.61
C ASP A 111 -34.55 -12.87 -2.33
N LYS A 112 -35.57 -13.28 -1.59
CA LYS A 112 -36.79 -13.93 -2.12
C LYS A 112 -38.08 -13.44 -1.46
N GLU A 113 -39.20 -13.61 -2.18
CA GLU A 113 -40.54 -13.36 -1.63
C GLU A 113 -41.03 -14.50 -0.74
N VAL A 114 -40.78 -15.72 -1.17
CA VAL A 114 -41.21 -16.97 -0.52
C VAL A 114 -40.09 -18.00 -0.69
N LEU A 115 -39.96 -18.92 0.26
CA LEU A 115 -38.95 -19.97 0.25
C LEU A 115 -39.63 -21.34 0.07
N ASN A 116 -39.40 -21.97 -1.08
CA ASN A 116 -40.01 -23.27 -1.41
C ASN A 116 -39.19 -24.46 -0.86
N PRO A 117 -39.78 -25.66 -0.78
CA PRO A 117 -39.07 -26.88 -0.40
C PRO A 117 -37.78 -27.08 -1.23
N GLY A 118 -36.69 -27.47 -0.57
CA GLY A 118 -35.37 -27.66 -1.18
C GLY A 118 -34.59 -26.38 -1.51
N GLU A 119 -35.23 -25.21 -1.46
CA GLU A 119 -34.56 -23.95 -1.79
C GLU A 119 -33.71 -23.39 -0.64
N GLU A 120 -32.76 -22.55 -1.03
CA GLU A 120 -31.93 -21.73 -0.15
C GLU A 120 -32.26 -20.24 -0.31
N ALA A 121 -32.06 -19.47 0.76
CA ALA A 121 -32.19 -18.01 0.76
C ALA A 121 -31.27 -17.36 1.80
N PHE A 122 -30.82 -16.15 1.49
CA PHE A 122 -30.31 -15.21 2.50
C PHE A 122 -31.46 -14.66 3.33
N ALA A 123 -31.34 -14.81 4.64
CA ALA A 123 -32.39 -14.38 5.55
C ALA A 123 -31.83 -13.74 6.81
N GLN A 124 -32.66 -12.95 7.46
CA GLN A 124 -32.40 -12.39 8.77
C GLN A 124 -33.39 -12.98 9.77
N LEU A 125 -32.89 -13.67 10.79
CA LEU A 125 -33.69 -14.18 11.90
C LEU A 125 -33.78 -13.09 12.97
N ARG A 126 -35.01 -12.63 13.24
CA ARG A 126 -35.27 -11.66 14.32
C ARG A 126 -35.80 -12.40 15.54
N LEU A 127 -35.00 -12.43 16.59
CA LEU A 127 -35.18 -13.26 17.76
C LEU A 127 -36.08 -12.56 18.79
N GLU A 128 -36.81 -13.36 19.57
CA GLU A 128 -37.62 -12.86 20.69
C GLU A 128 -36.81 -12.82 22.01
N GLU A 129 -35.66 -13.48 22.04
CA GLU A 129 -34.73 -13.50 23.18
C GLU A 129 -33.30 -13.28 22.71
N GLU A 130 -32.47 -12.69 23.57
CA GLU A 130 -31.05 -12.52 23.30
C GLU A 130 -30.34 -13.88 23.23
N VAL A 131 -29.48 -14.03 22.23
CA VAL A 131 -28.60 -15.18 22.05
C VAL A 131 -27.18 -14.71 21.78
N VAL A 132 -26.25 -15.66 21.83
CA VAL A 132 -24.91 -15.49 21.27
C VAL A 132 -24.65 -16.58 20.25
N ALA A 133 -23.86 -16.24 19.24
CA ALA A 133 -23.50 -17.14 18.16
C ALA A 133 -22.14 -16.76 17.59
N LYS A 134 -21.50 -17.71 16.89
CA LYS A 134 -20.35 -17.45 16.03
C LYS A 134 -20.75 -17.60 14.57
N ARG A 135 -19.96 -16.97 13.70
CA ARG A 135 -20.03 -17.21 12.26
C ARG A 135 -19.72 -18.69 11.97
N GLY A 136 -20.47 -19.27 11.04
CA GLY A 136 -20.38 -20.68 10.67
C GLY A 136 -21.15 -21.63 11.59
N ASP A 137 -21.66 -21.16 12.74
CA ASP A 137 -22.49 -22.00 13.60
C ASP A 137 -23.70 -22.51 12.83
N LYS A 138 -23.93 -23.82 12.91
CA LYS A 138 -25.09 -24.46 12.30
C LYS A 138 -26.30 -24.34 13.21
N PHE A 139 -27.46 -24.17 12.59
CA PHE A 139 -28.73 -24.11 13.31
C PHE A 139 -29.80 -24.93 12.59
N ILE A 140 -30.86 -25.25 13.34
CA ILE A 140 -32.06 -25.92 12.84
C ILE A 140 -33.25 -25.01 13.07
N VAL A 141 -34.18 -24.97 12.13
CA VAL A 141 -35.47 -24.29 12.28
C VAL A 141 -36.63 -25.29 12.22
N ARG A 142 -37.62 -25.05 13.08
CA ARG A 142 -38.85 -25.84 13.17
C ARG A 142 -40.07 -24.91 13.14
N PHE A 143 -41.22 -25.44 12.75
CA PHE A 143 -42.48 -24.74 13.00
C PHE A 143 -42.79 -24.70 14.50
N TYR A 144 -43.46 -23.63 14.94
CA TYR A 144 -43.89 -23.50 16.33
C TYR A 144 -45.05 -24.47 16.66
N SER A 145 -45.95 -24.73 15.70
CA SER A 145 -47.08 -25.66 15.85
C SER A 145 -47.68 -26.05 14.47
N PRO A 146 -47.85 -27.35 14.15
CA PRO A 146 -47.27 -28.50 14.85
C PRO A 146 -45.73 -28.51 14.75
N MET A 147 -45.05 -29.10 15.72
CA MET A 147 -43.60 -28.98 15.87
C MET A 147 -42.83 -30.00 15.00
N PHE A 148 -42.52 -29.63 13.76
CA PHE A 148 -41.66 -30.43 12.88
C PHE A 148 -40.53 -29.59 12.28
N THR A 149 -39.44 -30.26 11.91
CA THR A 149 -38.26 -29.62 11.32
C THR A 149 -38.57 -29.20 9.89
N ILE A 150 -38.24 -27.96 9.56
CA ILE A 150 -38.48 -27.42 8.22
C ILE A 150 -37.19 -27.22 7.45
N GLY A 151 -36.07 -27.08 8.14
CA GLY A 151 -34.81 -26.69 7.53
C GLY A 151 -33.74 -26.41 8.56
N GLY A 152 -32.65 -25.87 8.05
CA GLY A 152 -31.49 -25.48 8.83
C GLY A 152 -30.55 -24.65 7.98
N GLY A 153 -29.44 -24.27 8.56
CA GLY A 153 -28.53 -23.37 7.86
C GLY A 153 -27.30 -23.05 8.67
N GLU A 154 -26.63 -22.00 8.25
CA GLU A 154 -25.46 -21.46 8.93
C GLU A 154 -25.56 -19.96 9.15
N ILE A 155 -24.87 -19.50 10.19
CA ILE A 155 -24.82 -18.09 10.56
C ILE A 155 -23.70 -17.41 9.76
N LEU A 156 -24.07 -16.40 8.98
CA LEU A 156 -23.14 -15.61 8.17
C LEU A 156 -22.62 -14.40 8.96
N GLU A 157 -23.52 -13.73 9.69
CA GLU A 157 -23.20 -12.60 10.57
C GLU A 157 -23.94 -12.76 11.92
N PRO A 158 -23.23 -13.00 13.02
CA PRO A 158 -23.84 -13.19 14.34
C PRO A 158 -24.34 -11.88 14.99
N ASN A 159 -23.86 -10.70 14.57
CA ASN A 159 -24.27 -9.42 15.17
C ASN A 159 -24.64 -8.37 14.09
N PRO A 160 -25.63 -8.66 13.23
CA PRO A 160 -25.96 -7.81 12.10
C PRO A 160 -26.76 -6.58 12.53
N THR A 161 -26.81 -5.59 11.64
CA THR A 161 -27.79 -4.52 11.70
C THR A 161 -29.06 -4.92 10.95
N LYS A 162 -30.14 -4.16 11.17
CA LYS A 162 -31.41 -4.41 10.48
C LYS A 162 -31.26 -4.16 8.98
N LYS A 163 -31.47 -5.21 8.18
CA LYS A 163 -31.42 -5.13 6.71
C LYS A 163 -32.80 -4.91 6.10
N LYS A 164 -32.83 -4.20 4.96
CA LYS A 164 -34.02 -4.04 4.12
C LYS A 164 -34.12 -5.24 3.17
N ARG A 165 -35.35 -5.66 2.85
CA ARG A 165 -35.59 -6.71 1.84
C ARG A 165 -35.18 -6.22 0.46
N PHE A 166 -34.62 -7.12 -0.34
CA PHE A 166 -34.17 -6.86 -1.72
C PHE A 166 -33.18 -5.71 -1.82
N ASP A 167 -32.39 -5.52 -0.77
CA ASP A 167 -31.28 -4.57 -0.77
C ASP A 167 -30.05 -5.25 -1.39
N GLU A 168 -29.69 -4.83 -2.60
CA GLU A 168 -28.59 -5.44 -3.36
C GLU A 168 -27.25 -5.37 -2.63
N GLU A 169 -26.97 -4.27 -1.91
CA GLU A 169 -25.73 -4.13 -1.15
C GLU A 169 -25.68 -5.14 0.00
N ALA A 170 -26.80 -5.26 0.72
CA ALA A 170 -26.93 -6.20 1.83
C ALA A 170 -26.83 -7.66 1.38
N ILE A 171 -27.38 -8.00 0.21
CA ILE A 171 -27.31 -9.36 -0.35
C ILE A 171 -25.87 -9.67 -0.79
N LYS A 172 -25.19 -8.74 -1.47
CA LYS A 172 -23.78 -8.90 -1.86
C LYS A 172 -22.87 -9.09 -0.65
N GLU A 173 -23.08 -8.31 0.41
CA GLU A 173 -22.34 -8.47 1.67
C GLU A 173 -22.51 -9.90 2.24
N LEU A 174 -23.71 -10.48 2.17
CA LEU A 174 -23.98 -11.84 2.67
C LEU A 174 -23.41 -12.92 1.75
N GLN A 175 -23.42 -12.73 0.43
CA GLN A 175 -22.74 -13.62 -0.53
C GLN A 175 -21.25 -13.69 -0.25
N ILE A 176 -20.61 -12.54 -0.03
CA ILE A 176 -19.19 -12.44 0.37
C ILE A 176 -18.96 -13.17 1.70
N LYS A 177 -19.87 -13.02 2.67
CA LYS A 177 -19.76 -13.73 3.95
C LYS A 177 -20.08 -15.22 3.86
N GLU A 178 -20.69 -15.69 2.79
CA GLU A 178 -20.88 -17.11 2.55
C GLU A 178 -19.59 -17.76 2.00
N GLU A 179 -18.89 -17.07 1.10
CA GLU A 179 -17.75 -17.61 0.34
C GLU A 179 -16.44 -17.78 1.15
N GLY A 180 -16.24 -17.08 2.28
CA GLY A 180 -15.03 -17.25 3.12
C GLY A 180 -14.75 -16.13 4.13
N GLU A 181 -13.71 -16.24 4.96
CA GLU A 181 -13.35 -15.18 5.94
C GLU A 181 -13.14 -13.84 5.22
N SER A 182 -13.64 -12.74 5.82
CA SER A 182 -13.63 -11.44 5.14
C SER A 182 -12.22 -10.97 4.77
N ILE A 183 -11.22 -11.43 5.53
CA ILE A 183 -9.81 -11.16 5.30
C ILE A 183 -9.29 -11.77 3.99
N ASP A 184 -9.67 -13.01 3.67
CA ASP A 184 -9.20 -13.72 2.47
C ASP A 184 -9.72 -13.04 1.19
N ILE A 185 -10.98 -12.57 1.23
CA ILE A 185 -11.60 -11.87 0.11
C ILE A 185 -10.97 -10.49 -0.09
N ILE A 186 -10.73 -9.76 1.00
CA ILE A 186 -10.03 -8.47 0.96
C ILE A 186 -8.60 -8.65 0.42
N GLU A 187 -7.87 -9.65 0.89
CA GLU A 187 -6.52 -9.98 0.41
C GLU A 187 -6.51 -10.26 -1.09
N LYS A 188 -7.43 -11.11 -1.57
CA LYS A 188 -7.56 -11.44 -2.99
C LYS A 188 -7.87 -10.20 -3.83
N ILE A 189 -8.78 -9.33 -3.38
CA ILE A 189 -9.10 -8.08 -4.08
C ILE A 189 -7.89 -7.14 -4.12
N ILE A 190 -7.13 -7.06 -3.03
CA ILE A 190 -5.90 -6.26 -2.99
C ILE A 190 -4.89 -6.83 -3.98
N LEU A 191 -4.68 -8.14 -4.01
CA LEU A 191 -3.81 -8.81 -4.96
C LEU A 191 -4.19 -8.47 -6.41
N ASP A 192 -5.46 -8.67 -6.77
CA ASP A 192 -5.97 -8.45 -8.12
C ASP A 192 -5.88 -6.97 -8.55
N LYS A 193 -6.16 -6.05 -7.62
CA LYS A 193 -6.20 -4.60 -7.90
C LYS A 193 -4.88 -3.88 -7.63
N SER A 194 -3.83 -4.53 -7.14
CA SER A 194 -2.57 -3.88 -6.75
C SER A 194 -1.95 -3.00 -7.85
N LYS A 195 -2.15 -3.35 -9.13
CA LYS A 195 -1.68 -2.56 -10.29
C LYS A 195 -2.25 -1.14 -10.37
N THR A 196 -3.38 -0.87 -9.74
CA THR A 196 -4.03 0.45 -9.72
C THR A 196 -3.80 1.19 -8.41
N PHE A 197 -3.04 0.61 -7.47
CA PHE A 197 -2.84 1.17 -6.13
C PHE A 197 -4.18 1.55 -5.47
N PRO A 198 -5.03 0.57 -5.12
CA PRO A 198 -6.35 0.86 -4.60
C PRO A 198 -6.29 1.53 -3.23
N THR A 199 -7.28 2.37 -2.94
CA THR A 199 -7.50 2.91 -1.58
C THR A 199 -8.40 1.99 -0.75
N ILE A 200 -8.34 2.13 0.58
CA ILE A 200 -9.30 1.44 1.48
C ILE A 200 -10.76 1.74 1.09
N LYS A 201 -11.05 2.97 0.66
CA LYS A 201 -12.38 3.39 0.20
C LYS A 201 -12.82 2.62 -1.04
N GLU A 202 -11.93 2.41 -2.00
CA GLU A 202 -12.24 1.65 -3.22
C GLU A 202 -12.44 0.16 -2.94
N ILE A 203 -11.66 -0.39 -2.00
CA ILE A 203 -11.85 -1.77 -1.55
C ILE A 203 -13.20 -1.89 -0.86
N SER A 204 -13.53 -0.99 0.07
CA SER A 204 -14.83 -0.90 0.74
C SER A 204 -16.00 -0.85 -0.24
N LYS A 205 -15.91 -0.03 -1.29
CA LYS A 205 -16.91 0.02 -2.36
C LYS A 205 -17.01 -1.29 -3.15
N THR A 206 -15.87 -1.92 -3.43
CA THR A 206 -15.82 -3.18 -4.20
C THR A 206 -16.41 -4.33 -3.40
N THR A 207 -16.12 -4.40 -2.10
CA THR A 207 -16.57 -5.46 -1.21
C THR A 207 -17.94 -5.20 -0.59
N ALA A 208 -18.54 -4.02 -0.82
CA ALA A 208 -19.73 -3.55 -0.10
C ALA A 208 -19.58 -3.65 1.43
N MET A 209 -18.36 -3.46 1.95
CA MET A 209 -18.07 -3.50 3.39
C MET A 209 -17.83 -2.10 3.94
N LEU A 210 -18.10 -1.92 5.24
CA LEU A 210 -17.77 -0.68 5.95
C LEU A 210 -16.26 -0.41 5.91
N GLU A 211 -15.88 0.85 5.66
CA GLU A 211 -14.48 1.28 5.56
C GLU A 211 -13.68 0.93 6.83
N GLU A 212 -14.29 1.05 8.01
CA GLU A 212 -13.66 0.72 9.30
C GLU A 212 -13.28 -0.76 9.37
N LYS A 213 -14.18 -1.66 8.94
CA LYS A 213 -13.92 -3.10 8.91
C LYS A 213 -12.83 -3.44 7.90
N VAL A 214 -12.87 -2.86 6.70
CA VAL A 214 -11.80 -3.07 5.71
C VAL A 214 -10.45 -2.60 6.25
N ARG A 215 -10.43 -1.48 6.97
CA ARG A 215 -9.20 -0.96 7.59
C ARG A 215 -8.65 -1.91 8.66
N GLU A 216 -9.52 -2.49 9.48
CA GLU A 216 -9.14 -3.50 10.48
C GLU A 216 -8.49 -4.72 9.81
N GLU A 217 -9.15 -5.29 8.80
CA GLU A 217 -8.63 -6.47 8.10
C GLU A 217 -7.34 -6.17 7.33
N VAL A 218 -7.22 -4.98 6.73
CA VAL A 218 -5.97 -4.57 6.07
C VAL A 218 -4.83 -4.38 7.07
N ASN A 219 -5.10 -3.93 8.30
CA ASN A 219 -4.09 -3.90 9.35
C ASN A 219 -3.68 -5.31 9.77
N ASN A 220 -4.62 -6.25 9.91
CA ASN A 220 -4.32 -7.66 10.16
C ASN A 220 -3.41 -8.25 9.07
N LEU A 221 -3.73 -7.99 7.79
CA LEU A 221 -2.90 -8.39 6.66
C LEU A 221 -1.50 -7.73 6.68
N ARG A 222 -1.40 -6.49 7.16
CA ARG A 222 -0.12 -5.79 7.31
C ARG A 222 0.75 -6.44 8.38
N GLU A 223 0.17 -6.80 9.53
CA GLU A 223 0.86 -7.50 10.61
C GLU A 223 1.37 -8.88 10.16
N GLN A 224 0.67 -9.51 9.22
CA GLN A 224 1.09 -10.75 8.56
C GLN A 224 2.08 -10.54 7.40
N ASN A 225 2.54 -9.31 7.14
CA ASN A 225 3.42 -8.93 6.02
C ASN A 225 2.86 -9.26 4.62
N LYS A 226 1.54 -9.38 4.47
CA LYS A 226 0.90 -9.68 3.18
C LYS A 226 0.64 -8.44 2.32
N VAL A 227 0.56 -7.26 2.95
CA VAL A 227 0.26 -6.00 2.25
C VAL A 227 1.20 -4.87 2.69
N VAL A 228 1.40 -3.91 1.79
CA VAL A 228 2.16 -2.68 2.03
C VAL A 228 1.22 -1.48 1.95
N LEU A 229 1.34 -0.56 2.90
CA LEU A 229 0.47 0.61 3.02
C LEU A 229 1.21 1.90 2.71
N PHE A 230 0.58 2.77 1.92
CA PHE A 230 1.07 4.11 1.62
C PHE A 230 0.03 5.14 2.05
N ARG A 231 0.34 5.90 3.11
CA ARG A 231 -0.53 6.97 3.58
C ARG A 231 -0.23 8.27 2.84
N LEU A 232 -1.22 8.85 2.18
CA LEU A 232 -1.12 10.16 1.54
C LEU A 232 -2.24 11.05 2.04
N THR A 233 -1.90 12.06 2.85
CA THR A 233 -2.87 12.97 3.47
C THR A 233 -3.97 12.21 4.24
N LYS A 234 -5.20 12.17 3.70
CA LYS A 234 -6.37 11.50 4.27
C LYS A 234 -6.62 10.09 3.72
N ASP A 235 -6.00 9.73 2.60
CA ASP A 235 -6.24 8.44 1.95
C ASP A 235 -5.12 7.44 2.28
N LEU A 236 -5.52 6.18 2.42
CA LEU A 236 -4.64 5.05 2.69
C LEU A 236 -4.70 4.12 1.48
N TYR A 237 -3.57 4.05 0.77
CA TYR A 237 -3.37 3.18 -0.36
C TYR A 237 -2.79 1.86 0.11
N VAL A 238 -3.16 0.77 -0.54
CA VAL A 238 -2.70 -0.57 -0.20
C VAL A 238 -2.39 -1.37 -1.45
N ILE A 239 -1.28 -2.11 -1.43
CA ILE A 239 -0.93 -3.10 -2.45
C ILE A 239 -0.49 -4.40 -1.77
N HIS A 240 -0.56 -5.49 -2.51
CA HIS A 240 -0.08 -6.79 -2.06
C HIS A 240 1.45 -6.86 -2.07
N MET A 241 2.02 -7.61 -1.12
CA MET A 241 3.46 -7.80 -0.98
C MET A 241 4.09 -8.45 -2.23
N ASP A 242 3.34 -9.33 -2.90
CA ASP A 242 3.80 -9.95 -4.15
C ASP A 242 3.99 -8.91 -5.26
N TYR A 243 3.04 -7.98 -5.41
CA TYR A 243 3.15 -6.92 -6.40
C TYR A 243 4.27 -5.94 -6.05
N PHE A 244 4.43 -5.61 -4.76
CA PHE A 244 5.56 -4.83 -4.28
C PHE A 244 6.91 -5.51 -4.65
N SER A 245 7.02 -6.82 -4.41
CA SER A 245 8.23 -7.59 -4.71
C SER A 245 8.52 -7.67 -6.20
N GLN A 246 7.48 -7.81 -7.04
CA GLN A 246 7.61 -7.78 -8.49
C GLN A 246 8.13 -6.43 -9.00
N LEU A 247 7.52 -5.32 -8.55
CA LEU A 247 7.97 -3.97 -8.92
C LEU A 247 9.39 -3.69 -8.45
N LYS A 248 9.71 -4.06 -7.20
CA LYS A 248 11.07 -3.95 -6.67
C LYS A 248 12.08 -4.67 -7.56
N LYS A 249 11.80 -5.93 -7.90
CA LYS A 249 12.68 -6.74 -8.76
C LYS A 249 12.88 -6.08 -10.12
N ALA A 250 11.80 -5.62 -10.75
CA ALA A 250 11.87 -4.95 -12.05
C ALA A 250 12.69 -3.65 -12.01
N ILE A 251 12.52 -2.84 -10.96
CA ILE A 251 13.31 -1.60 -10.77
C ILE A 251 14.79 -1.91 -10.56
N ILE A 252 15.12 -2.92 -9.75
CA ILE A 252 16.51 -3.31 -9.51
C ILE A 252 17.16 -3.82 -10.81
N GLU A 253 16.48 -4.72 -11.54
CA GLU A 253 16.96 -5.24 -12.83
C GLU A 253 17.18 -4.11 -13.86
N GLU A 254 16.30 -3.12 -13.91
CA GLU A 254 16.48 -1.94 -14.76
C GLU A 254 17.73 -1.15 -14.36
N LEU A 255 17.91 -0.86 -13.07
CA LEU A 255 19.09 -0.14 -12.61
C LEU A 255 20.38 -0.93 -12.88
N GLU A 256 20.36 -2.27 -12.78
CA GLU A 256 21.50 -3.13 -13.10
C GLU A 256 21.87 -3.02 -14.58
N ASN A 257 20.86 -3.05 -15.45
CA ASN A 257 21.06 -2.90 -16.89
C ASN A 257 21.54 -1.48 -17.23
N PHE A 258 20.96 -0.46 -16.60
CA PHE A 258 21.36 0.93 -16.78
C PHE A 258 22.82 1.15 -16.39
N HIS A 259 23.28 0.58 -15.26
CA HIS A 259 24.68 0.69 -14.85
C HIS A 259 25.65 -0.08 -15.78
N LYS A 260 25.20 -1.16 -16.42
CA LYS A 260 26.00 -1.89 -17.42
C LYS A 260 26.11 -1.11 -18.72
N GLU A 261 25.02 -0.48 -19.15
CA GLU A 261 24.96 0.29 -20.39
C GLU A 261 25.62 1.68 -20.24
N TYR A 262 25.52 2.28 -19.06
CA TYR A 262 26.07 3.60 -18.74
C TYR A 262 26.94 3.59 -17.46
N PRO A 263 28.10 2.91 -17.44
CA PRO A 263 28.94 2.74 -16.24
C PRO A 263 29.45 4.06 -15.64
N LEU A 264 29.52 5.10 -16.46
CA LEU A 264 30.02 6.42 -16.06
C LEU A 264 28.94 7.38 -15.56
N ARG A 265 27.67 6.95 -15.49
CA ARG A 265 26.56 7.71 -14.91
C ARG A 265 26.33 7.27 -13.46
N THR A 266 26.16 8.25 -12.57
CA THR A 266 25.98 8.02 -11.13
C THR A 266 24.71 7.25 -10.79
N GLY A 267 23.69 7.30 -11.64
CA GLY A 267 22.41 6.63 -11.48
C GLY A 267 21.40 7.09 -12.53
N MET A 268 20.18 6.57 -12.44
CA MET A 268 19.05 6.92 -13.30
C MET A 268 18.17 7.97 -12.62
N VAL A 269 17.56 8.88 -13.37
CA VAL A 269 16.73 9.95 -12.80
C VAL A 269 15.51 9.34 -12.07
N LYS A 270 15.26 9.74 -10.82
CA LYS A 270 14.17 9.24 -9.96
C LYS A 270 12.80 9.29 -10.66
N GLU A 271 12.53 10.38 -11.36
CA GLU A 271 11.28 10.59 -12.09
C GLU A 271 11.13 9.66 -13.30
N GLU A 272 12.23 9.21 -13.89
CA GLU A 272 12.20 8.24 -14.98
C GLU A 272 11.79 6.84 -14.46
N ILE A 273 12.34 6.43 -13.31
CA ILE A 273 11.93 5.19 -12.63
C ILE A 273 10.45 5.28 -12.23
N ARG A 274 10.03 6.39 -11.63
CA ARG A 274 8.63 6.59 -11.21
C ARG A 274 7.67 6.54 -12.40
N SER A 275 7.96 7.26 -13.48
CA SER A 275 7.09 7.30 -14.66
C SER A 275 7.04 5.97 -15.41
N ARG A 276 8.12 5.18 -15.38
CA ARG A 276 8.17 3.87 -16.05
C ARG A 276 7.46 2.76 -15.25
N PHE A 277 7.76 2.63 -13.95
CA PHE A 277 7.28 1.51 -13.13
C PHE A 277 6.05 1.82 -12.28
N LEU A 278 5.84 3.09 -11.93
CA LEU A 278 4.82 3.54 -10.99
C LEU A 278 3.80 4.48 -11.65
N ARG A 279 3.61 4.40 -12.98
CA ARG A 279 2.69 5.25 -13.75
C ARG A 279 1.24 5.24 -13.28
N ASN A 280 0.79 4.12 -12.74
CA ASN A 280 -0.58 3.94 -12.24
C ASN A 280 -0.73 4.40 -10.77
N ALA A 281 0.38 4.67 -10.08
CA ALA A 281 0.35 5.19 -8.73
C ALA A 281 0.12 6.70 -8.77
N HIS A 282 -0.60 7.22 -7.78
CA HIS A 282 -0.56 8.65 -7.50
C HIS A 282 0.90 9.10 -7.27
N SER A 283 1.28 10.29 -7.72
CA SER A 283 2.68 10.79 -7.66
C SER A 283 3.30 10.64 -6.26
N GLY A 284 2.61 11.12 -5.23
CA GLY A 284 3.05 10.99 -3.84
C GLY A 284 3.08 9.55 -3.29
N VAL A 285 2.34 8.61 -3.87
CA VAL A 285 2.43 7.17 -3.52
C VAL A 285 3.65 6.56 -4.20
N GLY A 286 3.91 6.93 -5.46
CA GLY A 286 5.11 6.52 -6.18
C GLY A 286 6.39 6.99 -5.50
N GLU A 287 6.42 8.25 -5.03
CA GLU A 287 7.54 8.80 -4.25
C GLU A 287 7.81 7.95 -3.00
N LYS A 288 6.76 7.70 -2.19
CA LYS A 288 6.86 6.87 -0.98
C LYS A 288 7.28 5.43 -1.27
N PHE A 289 6.90 4.88 -2.41
CA PHE A 289 7.34 3.54 -2.82
C PHE A 289 8.87 3.53 -3.00
N ILE A 290 9.41 4.53 -3.68
CA ILE A 290 10.85 4.66 -3.90
C ILE A 290 11.58 4.94 -2.58
N ASP A 291 11.05 5.82 -1.75
CA ASP A 291 11.61 6.13 -0.43
C ASP A 291 11.69 4.86 0.44
N LEU A 292 10.66 4.00 0.39
CA LEU A 292 10.67 2.71 1.09
C LEU A 292 11.78 1.78 0.58
N LEU A 293 12.10 1.78 -0.72
CA LEU A 293 13.24 1.01 -1.25
C LEU A 293 14.59 1.57 -0.77
N ILE A 294 14.70 2.88 -0.62
CA ILE A 294 15.89 3.55 -0.06
C ILE A 294 16.04 3.18 1.43
N GLU A 295 14.96 3.30 2.21
CA GLU A 295 14.92 2.94 3.64
C GLU A 295 15.28 1.46 3.87
N GLN A 296 14.81 0.56 3.00
CA GLN A 296 15.15 -0.87 3.02
C GLN A 296 16.59 -1.15 2.53
N GLY A 297 17.30 -0.14 2.04
CA GLY A 297 18.69 -0.25 1.59
C GLY A 297 18.86 -1.04 0.28
N HIS A 298 17.83 -1.07 -0.57
CA HIS A 298 17.92 -1.69 -1.90
C HIS A 298 18.58 -0.75 -2.92
N ILE A 299 18.33 0.55 -2.79
CA ILE A 299 18.81 1.61 -3.68
C ILE A 299 19.32 2.79 -2.85
N GLU A 300 20.13 3.65 -3.47
CA GLU A 300 20.61 4.91 -2.92
C GLU A 300 20.18 6.06 -3.82
N GLN A 301 19.90 7.21 -3.20
CA GLN A 301 19.61 8.44 -3.92
C GLN A 301 20.79 9.40 -3.81
N ASP A 302 21.11 10.05 -4.93
CA ASP A 302 22.10 11.10 -5.05
C ASP A 302 21.53 12.24 -5.89
N MET A 303 21.14 13.31 -5.20
CA MET A 303 20.30 14.39 -5.73
C MET A 303 19.04 13.84 -6.42
N GLU A 304 18.90 14.00 -7.72
CA GLU A 304 17.76 13.53 -8.51
C GLU A 304 17.95 12.11 -9.05
N ASN A 305 19.14 11.52 -8.88
CA ASN A 305 19.48 10.21 -9.43
C ASN A 305 19.35 9.12 -8.37
N ILE A 306 19.04 7.92 -8.83
CA ILE A 306 18.94 6.71 -8.04
C ILE A 306 19.86 5.66 -8.62
N ARG A 307 20.55 4.94 -7.75
CA ARG A 307 21.44 3.84 -8.09
C ARG A 307 21.21 2.66 -7.16
N ILE A 308 21.63 1.48 -7.60
CA ILE A 308 21.80 0.32 -6.72
C ILE A 308 22.79 0.67 -5.63
N LYS A 309 22.47 0.23 -4.41
CA LYS A 309 23.35 0.39 -3.25
C LYS A 309 24.74 -0.20 -3.52
N GLY A 310 25.78 0.60 -3.28
CA GLY A 310 27.16 0.19 -3.47
C GLY A 310 27.71 0.35 -4.90
N PHE A 311 26.90 0.77 -5.87
CA PHE A 311 27.42 1.13 -7.19
C PHE A 311 28.32 2.36 -7.09
N LYS A 312 29.51 2.29 -7.70
CA LYS A 312 30.48 3.38 -7.80
C LYS A 312 30.92 3.51 -9.25
N VAL A 313 31.01 4.76 -9.71
CA VAL A 313 31.56 5.08 -11.02
C VAL A 313 33.08 4.96 -10.95
N GLU A 314 33.62 3.97 -11.66
CA GLU A 314 35.06 3.76 -11.82
C GLU A 314 35.41 3.86 -13.31
N TYR A 315 36.45 4.65 -13.61
CA TYR A 315 36.97 4.75 -14.97
C TYR A 315 38.00 3.65 -15.18
N ASN A 316 37.95 2.98 -16.33
CA ASN A 316 39.05 2.11 -16.75
C ASN A 316 40.23 2.95 -17.29
N ASP A 317 41.38 2.30 -17.53
CA ASP A 317 42.60 2.99 -18.02
C ASP A 317 42.41 3.75 -19.34
N LEU A 318 41.57 3.23 -20.24
CA LEU A 318 41.26 3.88 -21.51
C LEU A 318 40.42 5.14 -21.26
N GLN A 319 39.39 5.04 -20.44
CA GLN A 319 38.48 6.12 -20.10
C GLN A 319 39.19 7.23 -19.29
N LEU A 320 40.16 6.88 -18.45
CA LEU A 320 41.03 7.86 -17.78
C LEU A 320 41.84 8.67 -18.80
N LYS A 321 42.44 8.01 -19.81
CA LYS A 321 43.17 8.71 -20.88
C LYS A 321 42.25 9.63 -21.69
N ILE A 322 41.05 9.16 -22.05
CA ILE A 322 40.04 9.97 -22.74
C ILE A 322 39.66 11.17 -21.88
N LYS A 323 39.39 10.95 -20.58
CA LYS A 323 39.03 11.98 -19.62
C LYS A 323 40.10 13.07 -19.56
N ASP A 324 41.36 12.67 -19.39
CA ASP A 324 42.48 13.59 -19.27
C ASP A 324 42.66 14.40 -20.56
N GLN A 325 42.50 13.80 -21.73
CA GLN A 325 42.55 14.52 -23.01
C GLN A 325 41.39 15.49 -23.19
N ILE A 326 40.16 15.13 -22.82
CA ILE A 326 39.00 16.01 -22.86
C ILE A 326 39.21 17.22 -21.94
N ILE A 327 39.55 16.99 -20.67
CA ILE A 327 39.78 18.06 -19.68
C ILE A 327 40.91 18.96 -20.15
N LYS A 328 42.04 18.38 -20.57
CA LYS A 328 43.19 19.13 -21.07
C LYS A 328 42.82 19.98 -22.29
N THR A 329 42.02 19.46 -23.22
CA THR A 329 41.58 20.22 -24.40
C THR A 329 40.79 21.46 -24.01
N TYR A 330 39.81 21.34 -23.09
CA TYR A 330 39.05 22.52 -22.65
C TYR A 330 39.83 23.46 -21.74
N LEU A 331 40.83 22.95 -21.01
CA LEU A 331 41.72 23.76 -20.19
C LEU A 331 42.71 24.55 -21.05
N ASP A 332 43.38 23.91 -22.01
CA ASP A 332 44.42 24.52 -22.84
C ASP A 332 43.84 25.56 -23.84
N ASN A 333 42.60 25.36 -24.29
CA ASN A 333 41.93 26.30 -25.22
C ASN A 333 41.33 27.54 -24.54
N GLY A 334 41.35 27.64 -23.21
CA GLY A 334 40.86 28.82 -22.50
C GLY A 334 39.41 29.16 -22.83
N PHE A 335 39.17 30.42 -23.23
CA PHE A 335 37.87 30.88 -23.70
C PHE A 335 37.62 30.60 -25.19
N MET A 336 38.57 30.03 -25.94
CA MET A 336 38.39 29.64 -27.34
C MET A 336 37.97 28.17 -27.46
N THR A 337 36.89 27.80 -26.77
CA THR A 337 36.52 26.40 -26.59
C THR A 337 36.10 25.71 -27.90
N PRO A 338 36.56 24.47 -28.17
CA PRO A 338 36.15 23.73 -29.36
C PRO A 338 34.68 23.30 -29.27
N ARG A 339 34.08 23.02 -30.43
CA ARG A 339 32.75 22.40 -30.49
C ARG A 339 32.83 20.93 -30.07
N LYS A 340 31.69 20.36 -29.65
CA LYS A 340 31.61 18.94 -29.27
C LYS A 340 32.01 18.05 -30.44
N GLU A 341 31.56 18.38 -31.65
CA GLU A 341 31.86 17.61 -32.87
C GLU A 341 33.36 17.66 -33.20
N GLU A 342 33.99 18.83 -33.08
CA GLU A 342 35.43 19.01 -33.31
C GLU A 342 36.26 18.22 -32.30
N LEU A 343 35.84 18.18 -31.02
CA LEU A 343 36.48 17.35 -30.01
C LEU A 343 36.39 15.86 -30.37
N PHE A 344 35.23 15.40 -30.84
CA PHE A 344 35.00 14.00 -31.19
C PHE A 344 35.78 13.57 -32.43
N GLU A 345 36.06 14.48 -33.36
CA GLU A 345 36.87 14.22 -34.54
C GLU A 345 38.38 14.21 -34.24
N ASN A 346 38.82 14.99 -33.24
CA ASN A 346 40.23 15.09 -32.87
C ASN A 346 40.73 13.96 -31.96
N LEU A 347 39.82 13.20 -31.35
CA LEU A 347 40.15 12.09 -30.47
C LEU A 347 40.13 10.76 -31.24
N GLU A 348 41.22 9.99 -31.17
CA GLU A 348 41.39 8.70 -31.90
C GLU A 348 40.62 7.52 -31.26
N TYR A 349 39.57 7.78 -30.49
CA TYR A 349 38.83 6.76 -29.75
C TYR A 349 37.44 6.50 -30.36
N ASP A 350 36.80 5.39 -29.94
CA ASP A 350 35.42 5.13 -30.33
C ASP A 350 34.49 6.26 -29.89
N LYS A 351 33.61 6.71 -30.79
CA LYS A 351 32.73 7.86 -30.52
C LYS A 351 31.80 7.62 -29.32
N ASN A 352 31.38 6.38 -29.06
CA ASN A 352 30.54 6.07 -27.92
C ASN A 352 31.33 6.17 -26.61
N GLU A 353 32.58 5.68 -26.59
CA GLU A 353 33.46 5.83 -25.41
C GLU A 353 33.76 7.30 -25.11
N ILE A 354 34.03 8.11 -26.15
CA ILE A 354 34.21 9.56 -26.00
C ILE A 354 32.94 10.19 -25.42
N ASP A 355 31.76 9.87 -25.95
CA ASP A 355 30.49 10.43 -25.46
C ASP A 355 30.20 10.03 -24.02
N GLN A 356 30.44 8.78 -23.64
CA GLN A 356 30.27 8.32 -22.25
C GLN A 356 31.16 9.10 -21.29
N VAL A 357 32.45 9.25 -21.62
CA VAL A 357 33.41 9.98 -20.78
C VAL A 357 33.07 11.47 -20.75
N PHE A 358 32.76 12.08 -21.89
CA PHE A 358 32.37 13.49 -21.98
C PHE A 358 31.15 13.79 -21.08
N ASN A 359 30.09 12.99 -21.17
CA ASN A 359 28.91 13.13 -20.31
C ASN A 359 29.25 12.93 -18.83
N SER A 360 30.19 12.04 -18.51
CA SER A 360 30.66 11.83 -17.13
C SER A 360 31.36 13.06 -16.56
N VAL A 361 32.24 13.69 -17.36
CA VAL A 361 32.97 14.91 -17.00
C VAL A 361 32.02 16.11 -16.84
N LEU A 362 30.97 16.19 -17.67
CA LEU A 362 29.89 17.17 -17.50
C LEU A 362 29.13 16.95 -16.18
N ASN A 363 28.70 15.71 -15.90
CA ASN A 363 27.95 15.37 -14.69
C ASN A 363 28.75 15.61 -13.41
N ARG A 364 30.08 15.43 -13.45
CA ARG A 364 30.99 15.76 -12.35
C ARG A 364 31.21 17.27 -12.15
N GLY A 365 30.89 18.08 -13.16
CA GLY A 365 31.09 19.52 -13.15
C GLY A 365 32.51 19.98 -13.48
N ASP A 366 33.36 19.10 -14.01
CA ASP A 366 34.71 19.45 -14.48
C ASP A 366 34.61 20.35 -15.75
N ILE A 367 33.58 20.10 -16.57
CA ILE A 367 33.19 20.94 -17.72
C ILE A 367 31.75 21.42 -17.49
N VAL A 368 31.52 22.71 -17.75
CA VAL A 368 30.21 23.35 -17.64
C VAL A 368 29.60 23.50 -19.03
N LYS A 369 28.39 22.96 -19.21
CA LYS A 369 27.55 23.21 -20.39
C LYS A 369 26.86 24.56 -20.24
N LEU A 370 27.21 25.53 -21.09
CA LEU A 370 26.56 26.85 -21.11
C LEU A 370 25.29 26.82 -21.96
N ASN A 371 25.37 26.17 -23.12
CA ASN A 371 24.25 25.88 -24.02
C ASN A 371 24.60 24.64 -24.87
N GLU A 372 23.80 24.30 -25.87
CA GLU A 372 24.06 23.12 -26.73
C GLU A 372 25.39 23.20 -27.49
N ASP A 373 25.86 24.42 -27.80
CA ASP A 373 27.02 24.68 -28.66
C ASP A 373 28.30 25.05 -27.90
N VAL A 374 28.22 25.38 -26.61
CA VAL A 374 29.33 25.92 -25.83
C VAL A 374 29.50 25.17 -24.50
N TYR A 375 30.67 24.54 -24.40
CA TYR A 375 31.17 23.87 -23.21
C TYR A 375 32.47 24.54 -22.78
N ILE A 376 32.73 24.63 -21.48
CA ILE A 376 33.90 25.33 -20.94
C ILE A 376 34.42 24.61 -19.69
N HIS A 377 35.74 24.60 -19.48
CA HIS A 377 36.31 24.09 -18.23
C HIS A 377 35.85 24.93 -17.03
N LYS A 378 35.62 24.29 -15.88
CA LYS A 378 35.14 24.95 -14.66
C LYS A 378 36.00 26.16 -14.26
N ASP A 379 37.32 26.04 -14.31
CA ASP A 379 38.24 27.14 -13.93
C ASP A 379 38.07 28.37 -14.82
N HIS A 380 37.86 28.17 -16.14
CA HIS A 380 37.64 29.27 -17.08
C HIS A 380 36.26 29.87 -16.91
N TYR A 381 35.25 29.07 -16.59
CA TYR A 381 33.93 29.57 -16.19
C TYR A 381 34.03 30.50 -14.97
N GLU A 382 34.74 30.08 -13.92
CA GLU A 382 34.92 30.87 -12.69
C GLU A 382 35.72 32.14 -12.97
N ALA A 383 36.79 32.06 -13.78
CA ALA A 383 37.57 33.22 -14.22
C ALA A 383 36.73 34.21 -15.04
N GLY A 384 35.90 33.73 -15.97
CA GLY A 384 35.00 34.56 -16.77
C GLY A 384 33.95 35.27 -15.92
N LEU A 385 33.33 34.56 -14.98
CA LEU A 385 32.38 35.14 -14.03
C LEU A 385 33.04 36.22 -13.16
N LYS A 386 34.27 35.99 -12.71
CA LYS A 386 35.03 36.97 -11.94
C LYS A 386 35.34 38.22 -12.77
N ALA A 387 35.90 38.05 -13.96
CA ALA A 387 36.21 39.16 -14.87
C ALA A 387 34.96 39.99 -15.21
N LEU A 388 33.81 39.33 -15.41
CA LEU A 388 32.53 39.99 -15.62
C LEU A 388 32.12 40.87 -14.44
N LYS A 389 32.18 40.32 -13.22
CA LYS A 389 31.82 41.05 -11.99
C LYS A 389 32.75 42.24 -11.77
N ASP A 390 34.05 42.03 -11.89
CA ASP A 390 35.06 43.07 -11.71
C ASP A 390 34.83 44.22 -12.71
N TYR A 391 34.62 43.89 -14.00
CA TYR A 391 34.35 44.89 -15.03
C TYR A 391 33.04 45.66 -14.79
N ILE A 392 31.93 44.98 -14.45
CA ILE A 392 30.64 45.65 -14.22
C ILE A 392 30.69 46.51 -12.95
N ASN A 393 31.39 46.10 -11.90
CA ASN A 393 31.55 46.90 -10.70
C ASN A 393 32.25 48.24 -10.98
N GLU A 394 33.24 48.23 -11.88
CA GLU A 394 33.98 49.42 -12.30
C GLU A 394 33.21 50.27 -13.33
N ASN A 395 32.57 49.64 -14.33
CA ASN A 395 32.01 50.31 -15.51
C ASN A 395 30.47 50.38 -15.54
N LYS A 396 29.81 49.90 -14.47
CA LYS A 396 28.35 49.80 -14.26
C LYS A 396 27.59 48.87 -15.22
N SER A 397 28.13 48.60 -16.40
CA SER A 397 27.48 47.78 -17.41
C SER A 397 28.51 47.22 -18.39
N ILE A 398 28.16 46.15 -19.10
CA ILE A 398 29.01 45.57 -20.14
C ILE A 398 28.21 45.18 -21.38
N ARG A 399 28.78 45.42 -22.56
CA ARG A 399 28.27 44.96 -23.86
C ARG A 399 28.94 43.65 -24.25
N ILE A 400 28.30 42.89 -25.14
CA ILE A 400 28.86 41.60 -25.62
C ILE A 400 30.24 41.79 -26.27
N GLY A 401 30.45 42.87 -27.02
CA GLY A 401 31.74 43.17 -27.63
C GLY A 401 32.84 43.42 -26.60
N GLU A 402 32.53 44.22 -25.58
CA GLU A 402 33.46 44.52 -24.47
C GLU A 402 33.81 43.25 -23.69
N TYR A 403 32.83 42.37 -23.42
CA TYR A 403 33.08 41.11 -22.73
C TYR A 403 33.89 40.11 -23.57
N ARG A 404 33.64 40.09 -24.89
CA ARG A 404 34.44 39.30 -25.83
C ARG A 404 35.90 39.75 -25.81
N ASP A 405 36.13 41.06 -25.85
CA ASP A 405 37.47 41.64 -25.89
C ASP A 405 38.17 41.47 -24.53
N LEU A 406 37.42 41.55 -23.42
CA LEU A 406 37.91 41.31 -22.06
C LEU A 406 38.45 39.88 -21.86
N LEU A 407 37.77 38.89 -22.46
CA LEU A 407 38.14 37.48 -22.33
C LEU A 407 39.02 36.96 -23.47
N ASP A 408 39.40 37.82 -24.42
CA ASP A 408 40.10 37.45 -25.66
C ASP A 408 39.49 36.21 -26.34
N THR A 409 38.18 36.28 -26.63
CA THR A 409 37.41 35.14 -27.13
C THR A 409 36.61 35.46 -28.39
N ASN A 410 35.93 34.46 -28.94
CA ASN A 410 34.97 34.64 -30.03
C ASN A 410 33.58 35.05 -29.49
N ARG A 411 32.77 35.66 -30.37
CA ARG A 411 31.42 36.13 -30.00
C ARG A 411 30.48 35.01 -29.53
N ARG A 412 30.67 33.78 -30.01
CA ARG A 412 29.86 32.60 -29.62
C ARG A 412 30.03 32.28 -28.14
N VAL A 413 31.27 32.18 -27.65
CA VAL A 413 31.56 31.86 -26.25
C VAL A 413 31.19 33.01 -25.32
N ALA A 414 31.54 34.25 -25.69
CA ALA A 414 31.16 35.44 -24.91
C ALA A 414 29.63 35.56 -24.75
N LEU A 415 28.87 35.32 -25.81
CA LEU A 415 27.41 35.32 -25.75
C LEU A 415 26.89 34.17 -24.88
N GLY A 416 27.40 32.96 -25.06
CA GLY A 416 26.98 31.78 -24.29
C GLY A 416 27.19 31.95 -22.78
N LEU A 417 28.33 32.52 -22.36
CA LEU A 417 28.58 32.84 -20.94
C LEU A 417 27.58 33.86 -20.40
N LEU A 418 27.36 34.97 -21.13
CA LEU A 418 26.44 36.02 -20.68
C LEU A 418 24.99 35.55 -20.59
N GLU A 419 24.52 34.76 -21.56
CA GLU A 419 23.17 34.16 -21.51
C GLU A 419 23.03 33.16 -20.36
N TYR A 420 24.08 32.38 -20.11
CA TYR A 420 24.11 31.45 -18.98
C TYR A 420 24.06 32.19 -17.63
N PHE A 421 24.79 33.29 -17.49
CA PHE A 421 24.73 34.13 -16.29
C PHE A 421 23.39 34.85 -16.12
N ASP A 422 22.74 35.24 -17.23
CA ASP A 422 21.37 35.76 -17.20
C ASP A 422 20.39 34.70 -16.68
N HIS A 423 20.51 33.45 -17.15
CA HIS A 423 19.69 32.32 -16.70
C HIS A 423 19.89 32.03 -15.20
N LEU A 424 21.14 32.10 -14.72
CA LEU A 424 21.47 31.99 -13.29
C LEU A 424 21.09 33.24 -12.46
N LYS A 425 20.48 34.26 -13.10
CA LYS A 425 20.10 35.54 -12.48
C LYS A 425 21.28 36.27 -11.82
N ILE A 426 22.49 36.09 -12.34
CA ILE A 426 23.68 36.84 -11.92
C ILE A 426 23.70 38.19 -12.61
N THR A 427 23.42 38.19 -13.91
CA THR A 427 23.25 39.40 -14.72
C THR A 427 21.83 39.51 -15.24
N ARG A 428 21.46 40.70 -15.69
CA ARG A 428 20.25 40.95 -16.45
C ARG A 428 20.57 41.84 -17.64
N ARG A 429 19.93 41.56 -18.76
CA ARG A 429 19.98 42.38 -19.96
C ARG A 429 19.18 43.68 -19.78
N ASP A 430 19.82 44.79 -20.08
CA ASP A 430 19.24 46.14 -20.13
C ASP A 430 19.59 46.77 -21.49
N GLY A 431 18.66 46.68 -22.45
CA GLY A 431 18.92 47.04 -23.84
C GLY A 431 20.03 46.21 -24.49
N ASP A 432 21.11 46.88 -24.89
CA ASP A 432 22.31 46.27 -25.49
C ASP A 432 23.44 45.96 -24.48
N LYS A 433 23.18 46.23 -23.20
CA LYS A 433 24.11 46.05 -22.09
C LYS A 433 23.61 45.00 -21.10
N ARG A 434 24.49 44.58 -20.19
CA ARG A 434 24.18 43.76 -19.02
C ARG A 434 24.68 44.41 -17.76
N ILE A 435 23.89 44.26 -16.70
CA ILE A 435 24.17 44.76 -15.34
C ILE A 435 24.04 43.61 -14.34
N LEU A 436 24.65 43.74 -13.16
CA LEU A 436 24.54 42.75 -12.08
C LEU A 436 23.17 42.81 -11.42
N VAL A 437 22.61 41.65 -11.08
CA VAL A 437 21.35 41.54 -10.34
C VAL A 437 21.65 41.72 -8.85
N GLY A 438 21.38 42.91 -8.32
CA GLY A 438 21.60 43.23 -6.90
C GLY A 438 22.06 44.66 -6.66
N ASP A 439 22.66 45.31 -7.66
CA ASP A 439 22.99 46.74 -7.60
C ASP A 439 21.72 47.56 -7.88
N ARG A 440 21.15 48.13 -6.82
CA ARG A 440 20.18 49.23 -6.88
C ARG A 440 20.87 50.54 -6.53
#